data_AF-A0A0M3HKS9-F1
#
_entry.id   AF-A0A0M3HKS9-F1
#
_cell.length_a   1.000
_cell.length_b   1.000
_cell.length_c   1.000
_cell.angle_alpha   90.00
_cell.angle_beta   90.00
_cell.angle_gamma   90.00
#
_symmetry.space_group_name_H-M   'P 1'
#
loop_
_entity.id
_entity.type
_entity.pdbx_description
1 polymer ?
#
loop_
_entity_poly.entity_id
_entity_poly.type
_entity_poly.pdbx_seq_one_letter_code
_entity_poly.pdbx_strand_id
1 'polypeptide(L)'
;MDCDAIGKAPCSANPCGNEGTCLPTGEHSFSCVCSPRYTGQMCEVDLTPCVSRPCPPGVQCVNLHNDFYCSCPHGFTGKTCQLRGQLCIIFLSKAYKIS
;
A
#
# COMPACT_ATOMS: atom_id res chain seq x y z
N MET A 1 -28.22 -10.44 28.59
CA MET A 1 -28.68 -10.17 27.21
C MET A 1 -28.35 -8.73 26.95
N ASP A 2 -27.35 -8.54 26.10
CA ASP A 2 -26.61 -7.29 25.93
C ASP A 2 -27.42 -6.29 25.08
N CYS A 3 -27.47 -5.03 25.49
CA CYS A 3 -28.36 -4.01 24.92
C CYS A 3 -27.80 -3.34 23.65
N ASP A 4 -26.66 -3.80 23.13
CA ASP A 4 -26.02 -3.22 21.93
C ASP A 4 -26.37 -3.92 20.59
N ALA A 5 -27.34 -4.82 20.57
CA ALA A 5 -27.77 -5.52 19.34
C ALA A 5 -28.91 -4.82 18.57
N ILE A 6 -28.99 -3.48 18.59
CA ILE A 6 -29.83 -2.78 17.61
C ILE A 6 -29.09 -2.87 16.27
N GLY A 7 -29.60 -3.70 15.37
CA GLY A 7 -29.03 -4.01 14.06
C GLY A 7 -28.41 -2.81 13.35
N LYS A 8 -27.10 -2.62 13.54
CA LYS A 8 -26.32 -1.68 12.75
C LYS A 8 -26.31 -2.24 11.33
N ALA A 9 -27.08 -1.62 10.44
CA ALA A 9 -27.10 -1.99 9.04
C ALA A 9 -25.65 -2.04 8.53
N PRO A 10 -25.24 -3.10 7.80
CA PRO A 10 -23.84 -3.37 7.52
C PRO A 10 -23.16 -2.29 6.67
N CYS A 11 -23.93 -1.44 5.98
CA CYS A 11 -23.45 -0.28 5.24
C CYS A 11 -23.61 1.07 5.97
N SER A 12 -24.13 1.11 7.20
CA SER A 12 -24.40 2.37 7.92
C SER A 12 -23.16 3.22 8.18
N ALA A 13 -21.98 2.60 8.26
CA ALA A 13 -20.70 3.31 8.43
C ALA A 13 -19.82 3.25 7.17
N ASN A 14 -20.36 2.77 6.04
CA ASN A 14 -19.65 2.39 4.82
C ASN A 14 -18.29 1.69 5.08
N PRO A 15 -18.26 0.35 5.20
CA PRO A 15 -17.01 -0.40 5.39
C PRO A 15 -16.10 -0.41 4.16
N CYS A 16 -16.58 0.03 2.99
CA CYS A 16 -15.80 0.04 1.75
C CYS A 16 -14.87 1.25 1.71
N GLY A 17 -13.57 1.00 1.61
CA GLY A 17 -12.55 2.03 1.47
C GLY A 17 -12.48 2.60 0.05
N ASN A 18 -11.64 3.63 -0.12
CA ASN A 18 -11.25 4.17 -1.42
C ASN A 18 -12.43 4.50 -2.37
N GLU A 19 -13.44 5.17 -1.83
CA GLU A 19 -14.67 5.56 -2.54
C GLU A 19 -15.51 4.38 -3.05
N GLY A 20 -15.33 3.19 -2.47
CA GLY A 20 -16.14 2.02 -2.74
C GLY A 20 -17.60 2.20 -2.29
N THR A 21 -18.52 1.60 -3.05
CA THR A 21 -19.96 1.59 -2.73
C THR A 21 -20.32 0.32 -1.96
N CYS A 22 -20.87 0.48 -0.75
CA CYS A 22 -21.36 -0.65 0.05
C CYS A 22 -22.76 -1.09 -0.39
N LEU A 23 -22.93 -2.39 -0.60
CA LEU A 23 -24.19 -3.05 -0.89
C LEU A 23 -24.53 -4.03 0.25
N PRO A 24 -25.63 -3.84 1.00
CA PRO A 24 -26.06 -4.80 2.01
C PRO A 24 -26.55 -6.08 1.31
N THR A 25 -26.09 -7.25 1.76
CA THR A 25 -26.46 -8.57 1.22
C THR A 25 -27.25 -9.42 2.23
N GLY A 26 -27.41 -8.93 3.46
CA GLY A 26 -28.12 -9.58 4.56
C GLY A 26 -28.12 -8.70 5.80
N GLU A 27 -28.67 -9.19 6.92
CA GLU A 27 -28.79 -8.39 8.16
C GLU A 27 -27.43 -7.96 8.74
N HIS A 28 -26.40 -8.78 8.52
CA HIS A 28 -25.04 -8.53 8.99
C HIS A 28 -23.97 -8.68 7.90
N SER A 29 -24.38 -8.82 6.64
CA SER A 29 -23.46 -9.04 5.52
C SER A 29 -23.56 -7.93 4.48
N PHE A 30 -22.43 -7.65 3.84
CA PHE A 30 -22.31 -6.67 2.78
C PHE A 30 -21.34 -7.13 1.70
N SER A 31 -21.36 -6.45 0.57
CA SER A 31 -20.38 -6.52 -0.50
C SER A 31 -19.96 -5.11 -0.91
N CYS A 32 -18.72 -4.94 -1.35
CA CYS A 32 -18.21 -3.67 -1.84
C CYS A 32 -18.08 -3.68 -3.36
N VAL A 33 -18.61 -2.65 -4.01
CA VAL A 33 -18.31 -2.34 -5.41
C VAL A 33 -17.16 -1.34 -5.41
N CYS A 34 -15.99 -1.79 -5.87
CA CYS A 34 -14.78 -0.98 -5.87
C CYS A 34 -14.68 -0.08 -7.09
N SER A 35 -14.11 1.11 -6.89
CA SER A 35 -13.68 1.98 -7.98
C SER A 35 -12.63 1.26 -8.85
N PRO A 36 -12.49 1.58 -10.15
CA PRO A 36 -11.66 0.81 -11.11
C PRO A 36 -10.17 0.64 -10.75
N ARG A 37 -9.65 1.41 -9.80
CA ARG A 37 -8.26 1.32 -9.31
C ARG A 37 -8.09 0.46 -8.06
N TYR A 38 -9.17 -0.04 -7.46
CA TYR A 38 -9.12 -0.74 -6.18
C TYR A 38 -9.75 -2.14 -6.25
N THR A 39 -9.29 -3.03 -5.38
CA THR A 39 -9.83 -4.39 -5.22
C THR A 39 -9.73 -4.83 -3.74
N GLY A 40 -10.09 -6.08 -3.46
CA GLY A 40 -10.21 -6.61 -2.11
C GLY A 40 -11.66 -6.58 -1.63
N GLN A 41 -11.92 -7.22 -0.49
CA GLN A 41 -13.28 -7.34 0.05
C GLN A 41 -13.84 -5.98 0.48
N MET A 42 -12.97 -5.07 0.90
CA MET A 42 -13.28 -3.73 1.38
C MET A 42 -12.66 -2.65 0.48
N CYS A 43 -12.28 -2.99 -0.75
CA CYS A 43 -11.61 -2.07 -1.70
C CYS A 43 -10.29 -1.48 -1.16
N GLU A 44 -9.60 -2.21 -0.30
CA GLU A 44 -8.39 -1.79 0.41
C GLU A 44 -7.11 -1.87 -0.44
N VAL A 45 -7.13 -2.65 -1.53
CA VAL A 45 -5.97 -2.91 -2.38
C VAL A 45 -5.95 -1.93 -3.54
N ASP A 46 -4.92 -1.09 -3.65
CA ASP A 46 -4.67 -0.25 -4.84
C ASP A 46 -3.98 -1.10 -5.93
N LEU A 47 -4.58 -1.16 -7.12
CA LEU A 47 -4.05 -1.85 -8.31
C LEU A 47 -3.00 -1.01 -9.06
N THR A 48 -2.96 0.30 -8.80
CA THR A 48 -2.08 1.27 -9.47
C THR A 48 -1.34 2.18 -8.48
N PRO A 49 -0.66 1.61 -7.46
CA PRO A 49 -0.01 2.37 -6.41
C PRO A 49 1.04 3.38 -6.91
N CYS A 50 1.62 3.18 -8.10
CA CYS A 50 2.56 4.13 -8.68
C CYS A 50 1.94 5.47 -9.11
N VAL A 51 0.61 5.55 -9.28
CA VAL A 51 -0.08 6.81 -9.65
C VAL A 51 0.12 7.89 -8.57
N SER A 52 0.19 7.48 -7.30
CA SER A 52 0.45 8.36 -6.16
C SER A 52 1.89 8.86 -6.06
N ARG A 53 2.76 8.47 -7.02
CA ARG A 53 4.20 8.83 -7.09
C ARG A 53 4.94 8.58 -5.77
N PRO A 54 4.95 7.34 -5.26
CA PRO A 54 5.60 7.02 -3.99
C PRO A 54 7.14 7.03 -4.07
N CYS A 55 7.71 6.99 -5.29
CA CYS A 55 9.15 7.02 -5.53
C CYS A 55 9.67 8.46 -5.68
N PRO A 56 10.97 8.71 -5.39
CA PRO A 56 11.61 10.00 -5.64
C PRO A 56 11.55 10.40 -7.12
N PRO A 57 11.61 11.71 -7.44
CA PRO A 57 11.68 12.17 -8.82
C PRO A 57 12.81 11.51 -9.60
N GLY A 58 12.52 11.03 -10.81
CA GLY A 58 13.49 10.34 -11.67
C GLY A 58 13.73 8.86 -11.35
N VAL A 59 13.11 8.32 -10.30
CA VAL A 59 13.17 6.89 -9.98
C VAL A 59 11.97 6.17 -10.59
N GLN A 60 12.22 5.04 -11.27
CA GLN A 60 11.15 4.24 -11.86
C GLN A 60 10.33 3.55 -10.77
N CYS A 61 9.01 3.74 -10.81
CA CYS A 61 8.05 2.99 -10.02
C CYS A 61 7.48 1.83 -10.84
N VAL A 62 7.33 0.67 -10.22
CA VAL A 62 6.74 -0.52 -10.84
C VAL A 62 5.56 -1.01 -10.00
N ASN A 63 4.39 -1.12 -10.63
CA ASN A 63 3.21 -1.69 -9.99
C ASN A 63 3.37 -3.21 -9.88
N LEU A 64 3.02 -3.75 -8.71
CA LEU A 64 2.94 -5.18 -8.42
C LEU A 64 1.50 -5.53 -8.03
N HIS A 65 1.22 -6.83 -7.90
CA HIS A 65 -0.06 -7.28 -7.37
C HIS A 65 -0.17 -6.89 -5.89
N ASN A 66 -1.07 -5.95 -5.57
CA ASN A 66 -1.26 -5.41 -4.22
C ASN A 66 -0.01 -4.70 -3.63
N ASP A 67 0.95 -4.29 -4.47
CA ASP A 67 2.13 -3.58 -3.99
C ASP A 67 2.82 -2.74 -5.08
N PHE A 68 3.92 -2.08 -4.73
CA PHE A 68 4.85 -1.44 -5.65
C PHE A 68 6.29 -1.59 -5.17
N TYR A 69 7.24 -1.41 -6.08
CA TYR A 69 8.61 -1.12 -5.71
C TYR A 69 9.20 0.00 -6.57
N CYS A 70 10.18 0.70 -5.99
CA CYS A 70 10.97 1.70 -6.68
C CYS A 70 12.32 1.09 -7.10
N SER A 71 12.73 1.28 -8.36
CA SER A 71 14.03 0.84 -8.86
C SER A 71 15.13 1.77 -8.37
N CYS A 72 15.64 1.54 -7.15
CA CYS A 72 16.54 2.48 -6.51
C CYS A 72 17.87 2.66 -7.24
N PRO A 73 18.37 3.91 -7.36
CA PRO A 73 19.70 4.18 -7.88
C PRO A 73 20.76 3.65 -6.93
N HIS A 74 21.99 3.50 -7.44
CA HIS A 74 23.11 2.98 -6.66
C HIS A 74 23.30 3.77 -5.36
N GLY A 75 23.40 3.06 -4.23
CA GLY A 75 23.54 3.67 -2.91
C GLY A 75 22.23 4.10 -2.24
N PHE A 76 21.05 3.78 -2.81
CA PHE A 76 19.75 3.95 -2.17
C PHE A 76 19.03 2.60 -2.01
N THR A 77 18.21 2.49 -0.96
CA THR A 77 17.51 1.26 -0.58
C THR A 77 16.18 1.58 0.12
N GLY A 78 15.39 0.54 0.39
CA GLY A 78 14.03 0.61 0.90
C GLY A 78 12.98 0.73 -0.20
N LYS A 79 11.72 0.48 0.16
CA LYS A 79 10.57 0.45 -0.78
C LYS A 79 10.42 1.73 -1.61
N THR A 80 10.77 2.87 -1.02
CA THR A 80 10.68 4.22 -1.61
C THR A 80 12.05 4.86 -1.87
N CYS A 81 13.15 4.09 -1.80
CA CYS A 81 14.52 4.61 -2.01
C CYS A 81 14.92 5.81 -1.13
N GLN A 82 14.30 5.97 0.04
CA GLN A 82 14.59 7.06 0.97
C GLN A 82 15.81 6.77 1.86
N LEU A 83 16.21 5.50 1.96
CA LEU A 83 17.36 5.12 2.76
C LEU A 83 18.62 5.20 1.91
N ARG A 84 19.57 6.06 2.30
CA ARG A 84 20.92 6.02 1.74
C ARG A 84 21.61 4.78 2.29
N GLY A 85 22.03 3.88 1.42
CA GLY A 85 22.83 2.70 1.71
C GLY A 85 24.24 3.09 2.18
N GLN A 86 24.37 3.65 3.38
CA GLN A 86 25.65 3.88 4.04
C GLN A 86 26.36 2.57 4.41
N LEU A 87 25.68 1.42 4.26
CA LEU A 87 26.19 0.11 4.66
C LEU A 87 27.29 -0.46 3.74
N CYS A 88 27.39 -0.02 2.48
CA CYS A 88 28.42 -0.53 1.55
C CYS A 88 29.66 0.37 1.45
N ILE A 89 29.73 1.47 2.21
CA ILE A 89 30.93 2.34 2.22
C ILE A 89 31.86 1.99 3.38
N ILE A 90 31.35 1.45 4.50
CA ILE A 90 32.20 1.12 5.65
C ILE A 90 33.14 -0.06 5.33
N PHE A 91 32.71 -1.02 4.50
CA PHE A 91 33.54 -2.16 4.09
C PHE A 91 34.53 -1.82 2.97
N LEU A 92 34.16 -0.98 1.99
CA LEU A 92 35.09 -0.57 0.93
C LEU A 92 36.12 0.47 1.42
N SER A 93 35.77 1.35 2.35
CA SER A 93 36.72 2.29 2.96
C SER A 93 37.75 1.62 3.86
N LYS A 94 37.45 0.42 4.37
CA LYS A 94 38.39 -0.41 5.13
C LYS A 94 39.23 -1.32 4.23
N ALA A 95 38.76 -1.64 3.02
CA ALA A 95 39.55 -2.39 2.04
C ALA A 95 40.52 -1.50 1.24
N TYR A 96 40.21 -0.22 1.01
CA TYR A 96 41.11 0.70 0.25
C TYR A 96 42.10 1.48 1.14
N LYS A 97 42.12 1.23 2.45
CA LYS A 97 43.10 1.78 3.40
C LYS A 97 43.90 0.71 4.14
N ILE A 98 44.07 -0.46 3.51
CA ILE A 98 45.06 -1.46 3.90
C ILE A 98 45.84 -1.83 2.64
N SER A 99 46.71 -0.91 2.21
CA SER A 99 47.94 -1.20 1.47
C SER A 99 48.94 -0.10 1.77
#